data_AF-A0A7C9CYU3-F1
#
_entry.id   AF-A0A7C9CYU3-F1
#
_cell.length_a   1.000
_cell.length_b   1.000
_cell.length_c   1.000
_cell.angle_alpha   90.00
_cell.angle_beta   90.00
_cell.angle_gamma   90.00
#
_symmetry.space_group_name_H-M   'P 1'
#
loop_
_entity.id
_entity.type
_entity.pdbx_description
1 polymer ?
#
loop_
_entity_poly.entity_id
_entity_poly.type
_entity_poly.pdbx_seq_one_letter_code
_entity_poly.pdbx_strand_id
1 'polypeptide(L)'
;KKQVMCMIVGNEPTPHPYVVDVGNEYNLVKPHKNGHPNGWAYRFLTTNTTILFYWSPCLCDLVPLRRSKIAMHLDRPPTFLREFLPRLDVLVLNTGHHWSPLKLHSNHWVIHMGGVSIPPSMDIGQARNF
;
A
#
# COMPACT_ATOMS: atom_id res chain seq x y z
N LYS A 1 13.42 -7.15 -7.24
CA LYS A 1 12.55 -6.90 -8.42
C LYS A 1 11.34 -7.82 -8.31
N LYS A 2 10.14 -7.32 -8.61
CA LYS A 2 8.84 -7.84 -8.20
C LYS A 2 8.52 -9.16 -8.91
N GLN A 3 8.36 -10.25 -8.16
CA GLN A 3 8.25 -11.62 -8.67
C GLN A 3 7.15 -11.77 -9.74
N VAL A 4 5.98 -11.15 -9.55
CA VAL A 4 4.87 -11.18 -10.52
C VAL A 4 5.23 -10.54 -11.86
N MET A 5 5.85 -9.35 -11.84
CA MET A 5 6.27 -8.68 -13.07
C MET A 5 7.34 -9.50 -13.82
N CYS A 6 8.27 -10.14 -13.09
CA CYS A 6 9.27 -11.00 -13.71
C CYS A 6 8.67 -12.27 -14.30
N MET A 7 7.66 -12.87 -13.65
CA MET A 7 6.96 -14.04 -14.21
C MET A 7 6.21 -13.71 -15.51
N ILE A 8 5.68 -12.49 -15.64
CA ILE A 8 4.85 -12.11 -16.78
C ILE A 8 5.68 -11.56 -17.95
N VAL A 9 6.75 -10.81 -17.68
CA VAL A 9 7.68 -10.31 -18.71
C VAL A 9 8.67 -11.41 -19.12
N GLY A 10 8.90 -12.42 -18.27
CA GLY A 10 9.87 -13.48 -18.54
C GLY A 10 11.30 -12.94 -18.63
N ASN A 11 12.05 -13.42 -19.62
CA ASN A 11 13.42 -13.00 -19.92
C ASN A 11 13.50 -11.88 -20.97
N GLU A 12 12.36 -11.29 -21.35
CA GLU A 12 12.32 -10.24 -22.35
C GLU A 12 13.04 -8.97 -21.87
N PRO A 13 13.73 -8.25 -22.78
CA PRO A 13 14.43 -7.03 -22.43
C PRO A 13 13.44 -5.97 -21.94
N THR A 14 13.76 -5.35 -20.80
CA THR A 14 13.08 -4.14 -20.32
C THR A 14 13.75 -2.90 -20.93
N PRO A 15 12.99 -1.93 -21.51
CA PRO A 15 11.53 -1.85 -21.54
C PRO A 15 10.92 -2.76 -22.63
N HIS A 16 9.91 -3.54 -22.22
CA HIS A 16 9.14 -4.37 -23.14
C HIS A 16 8.20 -3.47 -23.97
N PRO A 17 8.17 -3.57 -25.31
CA PRO A 17 7.46 -2.61 -26.18
C PRO A 17 5.95 -2.52 -25.91
N TYR A 18 5.38 -3.57 -25.33
CA TYR A 18 3.95 -3.66 -25.01
C TYR A 18 3.61 -3.36 -23.54
N VAL A 19 4.52 -2.78 -22.76
CA VAL A 19 4.30 -2.42 -21.35
C VAL A 19 4.43 -0.92 -21.16
N VAL A 20 3.38 -0.27 -20.68
CA VAL A 20 3.33 1.19 -20.47
C VAL A 20 3.12 1.55 -18.99
N ASP A 21 3.75 2.62 -18.53
CA ASP A 21 3.53 3.18 -17.18
C ASP A 21 2.19 3.93 -17.16
N VAL A 22 1.26 3.48 -16.34
CA VAL A 22 -0.09 4.05 -16.18
C VAL A 22 -0.32 4.56 -14.76
N GLY A 23 0.75 4.84 -14.01
CA GLY A 23 0.67 5.28 -12.61
C GLY A 23 -0.22 6.51 -12.40
N ASN A 24 -0.27 7.42 -13.37
CA ASN A 24 -1.12 8.61 -13.31
C ASN A 24 -2.63 8.30 -13.23
N GLU A 25 -3.08 7.19 -13.84
CA GLU A 25 -4.50 6.78 -13.79
C GLU A 25 -4.96 6.34 -12.39
N TYR A 26 -4.00 6.14 -11.49
CA TYR A 26 -4.17 5.64 -10.12
C TYR A 26 -3.60 6.59 -9.06
N ASN A 27 -3.35 7.86 -9.41
CA ASN A 27 -2.72 8.86 -8.54
C ASN A 27 -1.34 8.45 -8.00
N LEU A 28 -0.61 7.57 -8.71
CA LEU A 28 0.74 7.08 -8.35
C LEU A 28 1.83 7.89 -9.04
N VAL A 29 1.64 9.21 -9.15
CA VAL A 29 2.62 10.10 -9.78
C VAL A 29 3.89 10.12 -8.94
N LYS A 30 5.05 9.93 -9.59
CA LYS A 30 6.35 10.05 -8.92
C LYS A 30 6.51 11.50 -8.46
N PRO A 31 6.66 11.76 -7.14
CA PRO A 31 6.93 13.12 -6.69
C PRO A 31 8.23 13.64 -7.30
N HIS A 32 8.24 14.91 -7.69
CA HIS A 32 9.43 15.57 -8.22
C HIS A 32 10.54 15.57 -7.15
N LYS A 33 11.60 14.81 -7.43
CA LYS A 33 12.81 14.64 -6.60
C LYS A 33 12.57 13.94 -5.24
N ASN A 34 13.27 12.82 -5.06
CA ASN A 34 13.58 12.15 -3.80
C ASN A 34 12.45 11.50 -2.98
N GLY A 35 11.18 11.65 -3.35
CA GLY A 35 10.10 10.88 -2.74
C GLY A 35 9.98 9.47 -3.35
N HIS A 36 9.95 8.44 -2.51
CA HIS A 36 9.52 7.11 -2.98
C HIS A 36 8.05 7.22 -3.42
N PRO A 37 7.71 6.91 -4.68
CA PRO A 37 6.30 6.88 -5.07
C PRO A 37 5.56 5.87 -4.20
N ASN A 38 4.35 6.21 -3.76
CA ASN A 38 3.49 5.32 -2.96
C ASN A 38 3.06 4.05 -3.73
N GLY A 39 3.59 3.81 -4.92
CA GLY A 39 3.25 2.68 -5.75
C GLY A 39 3.81 2.79 -7.16
N TRP A 40 3.33 1.90 -8.03
CA TRP A 40 3.54 1.93 -9.48
C TRP A 40 2.43 1.12 -10.15
N ALA A 41 2.13 1.44 -11.41
CA ALA A 41 1.16 0.70 -12.20
C ALA A 41 1.66 0.55 -13.64
N TYR A 42 1.64 -0.67 -14.17
CA TYR A 42 2.04 -0.98 -15.53
C TYR A 42 0.92 -1.71 -16.27
N ARG A 43 0.62 -1.29 -17.49
CA ARG A 43 -0.37 -1.94 -18.35
C ARG A 43 0.32 -2.70 -19.48
N PHE A 44 -0.10 -3.95 -19.65
CA PHE A 44 0.25 -4.79 -20.78
C PHE A 44 -0.76 -4.53 -21.89
N LEU A 45 -0.32 -3.95 -23.00
CA LEU A 45 -1.19 -3.52 -24.10
C LEU A 45 -1.81 -4.72 -24.85
N THR A 46 -1.11 -5.85 -24.89
CA THR A 46 -1.56 -7.06 -25.61
C THR A 46 -2.78 -7.71 -24.96
N THR A 47 -2.86 -7.71 -23.63
CA THR A 47 -3.95 -8.35 -22.86
C THR A 47 -4.86 -7.32 -22.18
N ASN A 48 -4.55 -6.03 -22.31
CA ASN A 48 -5.17 -4.94 -21.56
C ASN A 48 -5.16 -5.18 -20.02
N THR A 49 -4.15 -5.89 -19.51
CA THR A 49 -4.03 -6.20 -18.08
C THR A 49 -3.18 -5.15 -17.39
N THR A 50 -3.64 -4.61 -16.26
CA THR A 50 -2.86 -3.70 -15.43
C THR A 50 -2.38 -4.40 -14.16
N ILE A 51 -1.08 -4.29 -13.89
CA ILE A 51 -0.47 -4.74 -12.65
C ILE A 51 -0.07 -3.51 -11.85
N LEU A 52 -0.64 -3.43 -10.64
CA LEU A 52 -0.46 -2.31 -9.75
C LEU A 52 0.10 -2.80 -8.41
N PHE A 53 0.95 -1.98 -7.83
CA PHE A 53 1.39 -2.11 -6.46
C PHE A 53 1.22 -0.77 -5.77
N TYR A 54 0.67 -0.84 -4.57
CA TYR A 54 0.52 0.29 -3.69
C TYR A 54 1.19 -0.03 -2.35
N TRP A 55 2.04 0.87 -1.88
CA TRP A 55 2.72 0.75 -0.60
C TRP A 55 1.79 1.21 0.52
N SER A 56 1.13 0.24 1.17
CA SER A 56 0.38 0.46 2.40
C SER A 56 0.81 -0.56 3.45
N PRO A 57 1.81 -0.20 4.29
CA PRO A 57 2.39 -1.12 5.27
C PRO A 57 1.39 -1.75 6.23
N CYS A 58 0.40 -0.96 6.65
CA CYS A 58 -0.57 -1.33 7.68
C CYS A 58 -2.00 -1.49 7.17
N LEU A 59 -2.27 -1.23 5.89
CA LEU A 59 -3.63 -1.26 5.31
C LEU A 59 -4.65 -0.39 6.08
N CYS A 60 -4.17 0.66 6.75
CA CYS A 60 -4.97 1.64 7.48
C CYS A 60 -4.76 3.04 6.90
N ASP A 61 -5.73 3.92 7.14
CA ASP A 61 -5.56 5.35 6.87
C ASP A 61 -4.58 5.96 7.89
N LEU A 62 -3.62 6.73 7.38
CA LEU A 62 -2.57 7.37 8.18
C LEU A 62 -2.76 8.89 8.15
N VAL A 63 -3.00 9.49 9.31
CA VAL A 63 -3.24 10.92 9.45
C VAL A 63 -2.17 11.56 10.34
N PRO A 64 -1.41 12.55 9.85
CA PRO A 64 -0.43 13.25 10.69
C PRO A 64 -1.08 13.89 11.92
N LEU A 65 -0.42 13.74 13.07
CA LEU A 65 -0.79 14.37 14.33
C LEU A 65 0.29 15.39 14.76
N ARG A 66 0.04 16.07 15.88
CA ARG A 66 1.05 16.92 16.53
C ARG A 66 2.25 16.09 17.01
N ARG A 67 3.42 16.75 17.15
CA ARG A 67 4.66 16.15 17.68
C ARG A 67 5.17 14.96 16.87
N SER A 68 5.04 15.01 15.54
CA SER A 68 5.53 13.97 14.61
C SER A 68 4.93 12.57 14.84
N LYS A 69 3.77 12.50 15.50
CA LYS A 69 3.00 11.26 15.62
C LYS A 69 2.09 11.10 14.40
N ILE A 70 1.69 9.87 14.13
CA ILE A 70 0.77 9.54 13.04
C ILE A 70 -0.38 8.72 13.62
N ALA A 71 -1.62 9.16 13.41
CA ALA A 71 -2.80 8.37 13.72
C ALA A 71 -2.94 7.27 12.67
N MET A 72 -3.01 6.03 13.12
CA MET A 72 -3.28 4.84 12.32
C MET A 72 -4.69 4.37 12.62
N HIS A 73 -5.61 4.57 11.67
CA HIS A 73 -7.03 4.29 11.85
C HIS A 73 -7.38 2.85 11.44
N LEU A 74 -7.66 1.98 12.42
CA LEU A 74 -8.07 0.58 12.18
C LEU A 74 -9.44 0.46 11.51
N ASP A 75 -10.27 1.48 11.72
CA ASP A 75 -11.64 1.59 11.21
C ASP A 75 -11.71 2.17 9.79
N ARG A 76 -10.55 2.46 9.16
CA ARG A 76 -10.51 3.13 7.86
C ARG A 76 -9.47 2.47 6.95
N PRO A 77 -9.87 1.97 5.76
CA PRO A 77 -8.90 1.52 4.77
C PRO A 77 -8.08 2.72 4.25
N PRO A 78 -6.90 2.47 3.64
CA PRO A 78 -6.08 3.52 3.06
C PRO A 78 -6.88 4.29 2.02
N THR A 79 -6.59 5.57 1.88
CA THR A 79 -7.26 6.45 0.90
C THR A 79 -7.28 5.83 -0.51
N PHE A 80 -6.18 5.19 -0.93
CA PHE A 80 -6.10 4.49 -2.21
C PHE A 80 -7.17 3.41 -2.39
N LEU A 81 -7.39 2.55 -1.39
CA LEU A 81 -8.42 1.51 -1.50
C LEU A 81 -9.82 2.12 -1.50
N ARG A 82 -10.07 3.20 -0.75
CA ARG A 82 -11.38 3.89 -0.81
C ARG A 82 -11.71 4.40 -2.21
N GLU A 83 -10.70 4.88 -2.93
CA GLU A 83 -10.86 5.48 -4.25
C GLU A 83 -10.87 4.45 -5.38
N PHE A 84 -9.95 3.48 -5.35
CA PHE A 84 -9.69 2.59 -6.48
C PHE A 84 -10.20 1.17 -6.32
N LEU A 85 -10.69 0.74 -5.14
CA LEU A 85 -11.20 -0.62 -4.94
C LEU A 85 -12.26 -1.03 -5.98
N PRO A 86 -13.22 -0.16 -6.40
CA PRO A 86 -14.18 -0.53 -7.44
C PRO A 86 -13.57 -0.80 -8.82
N ARG A 87 -12.30 -0.42 -9.05
CA ARG A 87 -11.57 -0.60 -10.31
C ARG A 87 -10.62 -1.80 -10.30
N LEU A 88 -10.57 -2.57 -9.21
CA LEU A 88 -9.65 -3.71 -9.06
C LEU A 88 -10.41 -5.03 -9.23
N ASP A 89 -9.99 -5.84 -10.20
CA ASP A 89 -10.56 -7.19 -10.41
C ASP A 89 -10.01 -8.20 -9.41
N VAL A 90 -8.72 -8.07 -9.06
CA VAL A 90 -8.02 -8.95 -8.12
C VAL A 90 -7.22 -8.09 -7.15
N LEU A 91 -7.40 -8.33 -5.85
CA LEU A 91 -6.69 -7.64 -4.78
C LEU A 91 -5.88 -8.63 -3.94
N VAL A 92 -4.58 -8.39 -3.83
CA VAL A 92 -3.68 -9.17 -2.96
C VAL A 92 -3.17 -8.27 -1.84
N LEU A 93 -3.46 -8.65 -0.60
CA LEU A 93 -3.11 -7.89 0.59
C LEU A 93 -2.02 -8.61 1.39
N ASN A 94 -1.06 -7.85 1.90
CA ASN A 94 -0.04 -8.33 2.83
C ASN A 94 0.36 -7.19 3.77
N THR A 95 0.39 -7.45 5.08
CA THR A 95 0.69 -6.42 6.08
C THR A 95 1.46 -6.92 7.31
N GLY A 96 1.64 -8.24 7.48
CA GLY A 96 2.07 -8.85 8.76
C GLY A 96 3.37 -8.29 9.35
N HIS A 97 4.40 -8.01 8.54
CA HIS A 97 5.71 -7.54 9.01
C HIS A 97 5.68 -6.17 9.72
N HIS A 98 4.65 -5.34 9.49
CA HIS A 98 4.57 -3.98 10.04
C HIS A 98 3.78 -3.87 11.33
N TRP A 99 3.15 -4.95 11.81
CA TRP A 99 2.31 -4.95 13.02
C TRP A 99 3.07 -5.29 14.31
N SER A 100 4.40 -5.39 14.26
CA SER A 100 5.17 -5.61 15.50
C SER A 100 5.21 -4.33 16.35
N PRO A 101 5.23 -4.44 17.69
CA PRO A 101 5.32 -3.27 18.57
C PRO A 101 6.51 -2.36 18.25
N LEU A 102 7.65 -2.96 17.86
CA LEU A 102 8.84 -2.24 17.44
C LEU A 102 8.58 -1.38 16.19
N LYS A 103 7.84 -1.92 15.20
CA LYS A 103 7.51 -1.19 13.96
C LYS A 103 6.47 -0.11 14.21
N LEU A 104 5.47 -0.35 15.06
CA LEU A 104 4.51 0.69 15.44
C LEU A 104 5.23 1.88 16.09
N HIS A 105 6.15 1.59 17.02
CA HIS A 105 6.94 2.62 17.68
C HIS A 105 7.88 3.36 16.72
N SER A 106 8.62 2.64 15.87
CA SER A 106 9.57 3.26 14.92
C SER A 106 8.91 4.15 13.87
N ASN A 107 7.67 3.85 13.50
CA ASN A 107 6.90 4.67 12.57
C ASN A 107 6.08 5.77 13.27
N HIS A 108 6.19 5.91 14.60
CA HIS A 108 5.42 6.86 15.40
C HIS A 108 3.90 6.70 15.26
N TRP A 109 3.44 5.47 15.02
CA TRP A 109 2.02 5.16 14.85
C TRP A 109 1.30 5.07 16.20
N VAL A 110 0.20 5.79 16.30
CA VAL A 110 -0.77 5.71 17.39
C VAL A 110 -2.03 5.08 16.84
N ILE A 111 -2.48 3.99 17.43
CA ILE A 111 -3.64 3.25 16.95
C ILE A 111 -4.91 4.02 17.33
N HIS A 112 -5.79 4.23 16.36
CA HIS A 112 -7.12 4.81 16.56
C HIS A 112 -8.21 3.87 16.04
N MET A 113 -9.32 3.81 16.75
CA MET A 113 -10.55 3.13 16.33
C MET A 113 -11.75 3.94 16.83
N GLY A 114 -12.69 4.29 15.94
CA GLY A 114 -13.89 5.02 16.35
C GLY A 114 -13.59 6.40 16.98
N GLY A 115 -12.47 7.03 16.60
CA GLY A 115 -12.01 8.31 17.15
C GLY A 115 -11.25 8.21 18.48
N VAL A 116 -11.16 7.03 19.10
CA VAL A 116 -10.46 6.81 20.37
C VAL A 116 -9.05 6.27 20.13
N SER A 117 -8.07 6.80 20.86
CA SER A 117 -6.69 6.30 20.85
C SER A 117 -6.59 5.04 21.69
N ILE A 118 -6.06 3.97 21.11
CA ILE A 118 -5.89 2.67 21.78
C ILE A 118 -4.40 2.46 22.06
N PRO A 119 -4.00 2.09 23.29
CA PRO A 119 -2.62 1.70 23.54
C PRO A 119 -2.29 0.48 22.68
N PRO A 120 -1.06 0.34 22.17
CA PRO A 120 -0.64 -0.88 21.50
C PRO A 120 -0.67 -2.02 22.53
N SER A 121 -1.79 -2.74 22.62
CA SER A 121 -1.88 -3.95 23.43
C SER A 121 -0.97 -4.99 22.82
N MET A 122 -0.29 -5.76 23.66
CA MET A 122 0.60 -6.81 23.21
C MET A 122 -0.21 -7.82 22.38
N ASP A 123 0.29 -8.07 21.18
CA ASP A 123 -0.15 -9.06 20.19
C ASP A 123 -1.40 -8.77 19.33
N ILE A 124 -1.39 -7.63 18.63
CA ILE A 124 -2.28 -7.40 17.48
C ILE A 124 -2.08 -8.48 16.39
N GLY A 125 -0.92 -9.14 16.35
CA GLY A 125 -0.68 -10.30 15.47
C GLY A 125 -1.57 -11.50 15.80
N GLN A 126 -2.15 -11.57 17.00
CA GLN A 126 -3.13 -12.58 17.42
C GLN A 126 -4.57 -12.05 17.42
N ALA A 127 -4.81 -10.82 16.96
CA ALA A 127 -6.17 -10.32 16.79
C ALA A 127 -6.91 -11.21 15.79
N ARG A 128 -7.88 -11.97 16.28
CA ARG A 128 -8.77 -12.79 15.45
C ARG A 128 -10.00 -11.98 15.10
N ASN A 129 -10.55 -12.20 13.92
CA ASN A 129 -11.89 -11.72 13.58
C ASN A 129 -12.88 -12.35 14.58
N PHE A 130 -13.70 -11.53 15.22
CA PHE A 130 -14.84 -11.97 16.05
C PHE A 130 -16.03 -12.29 15.15
#